data_AF-A0A1X6NSZ0-F1
#
_entry.id   AF-A0A1X6NSZ0-F1
#
_cell.length_a   1.000
_cell.length_b   1.000
_cell.length_c   1.000
_cell.angle_alpha   90.00
_cell.angle_beta   90.00
_cell.angle_gamma   90.00
#
_symmetry.space_group_name_H-M   'P 1'
#
loop_
_entity.id
_entity.type
_entity.pdbx_description
1 polymer ?
#
loop_
_entity_poly.entity_id
_entity_poly.type
_entity_poly.pdbx_seq_one_letter_code
_entity_poly.pdbx_strand_id
1 'polypeptide(L)' 'MTVDEALVVLKKCITEVQTRMTISQPKFAIKLVGKDGVTVLESAVPPGGEKKVTSPPPTMEVEATATPASTDAMESA' A
#
# COMPACT_ATOMS: atom_id res chain seq x y z
N MET A 1 -10.82 29.50 16.19
CA MET A 1 -10.56 28.09 15.84
C MET A 1 -9.83 27.47 17.00
N THR A 2 -10.37 26.41 17.59
CA THR A 2 -9.68 25.61 18.60
C THR A 2 -8.69 24.64 17.95
N VAL A 3 -7.78 24.06 18.73
CA VAL A 3 -6.82 23.07 18.21
C VAL A 3 -7.57 21.84 17.66
N ASP A 4 -8.63 21.41 18.32
CA ASP A 4 -9.45 20.28 17.88
C ASP A 4 -10.16 20.56 16.55
N GLU A 5 -10.73 21.75 16.37
CA GLU A 5 -11.32 22.17 15.10
C GLU A 5 -10.28 22.18 13.98
N ALA A 6 -9.07 22.67 14.26
CA ALA A 6 -7.97 22.68 13.30
C ALA A 6 -7.54 21.27 12.88
N LEU A 7 -7.48 20.33 13.83
CA LEU A 7 -7.14 18.94 13.55
C LEU A 7 -8.17 18.27 12.64
N VAL A 8 -9.47 18.52 12.86
CA VAL A 8 -10.53 17.97 12.00
C VAL A 8 -10.38 18.47 10.56
N VAL A 9 -10.13 19.76 10.38
CA VAL A 9 -9.92 20.35 9.04
C VAL A 9 -8.66 19.80 8.38
N LEU A 10 -7.55 19.69 9.12
CA LEU A 10 -6.30 19.13 8.61
C LEU A 10 -6.46 17.67 8.18
N LYS A 11 -7.17 16.84 8.97
CA LYS A 11 -7.46 15.45 8.60
C LYS A 11 -8.26 15.35 7.31
N LYS A 12 -9.29 16.18 7.14
CA LYS A 12 -10.05 16.24 5.90
C LYS A 12 -9.17 16.63 4.71
N CYS A 13 -8.32 17.64 4.88
CA CYS A 13 -7.38 18.08 3.84
C CYS A 13 -6.42 16.94 3.43
N ILE A 14 -5.84 16.24 4.40
CA ILE A 14 -4.94 15.10 4.16
C ILE A 14 -5.65 14.02 3.34
N THR A 15 -6.89 13.68 3.67
CA THR A 15 -7.69 12.71 2.92
C THR A 15 -7.91 13.15 1.47
N GLU A 16 -8.24 14.43 1.24
CA GLU A 16 -8.42 14.95 -0.12
C GLU A 16 -7.11 14.91 -0.93
N VAL A 17 -5.97 15.24 -0.30
CA VAL A 17 -4.65 15.14 -0.95
C VAL A 17 -4.33 13.69 -1.30
N GLN A 18 -4.55 12.75 -0.37
CA GLN A 18 -4.28 11.32 -0.59
C GLN A 18 -5.16 10.70 -1.67
N THR A 19 -6.39 11.19 -1.83
CA THR A 19 -7.36 10.62 -2.78
C THR A 19 -7.27 11.26 -4.17
N ARG A 20 -6.88 12.53 -4.26
CA ARG A 20 -6.87 13.27 -5.53
C ARG A 20 -5.50 13.35 -6.18
N MET A 21 -4.42 13.16 -5.43
CA MET A 21 -3.08 13.20 -6.01
C MET A 21 -2.69 11.87 -6.63
N THR A 22 -2.18 11.93 -7.87
CA THR A 22 -1.63 10.76 -8.59
C THR A 22 -0.40 10.18 -7.88
N ILE A 23 0.30 11.00 -7.10
CA ILE A 23 1.47 10.59 -6.32
C ILE A 23 1.02 10.15 -4.93
N SER A 24 1.33 8.91 -4.57
CA SER A 24 1.04 8.37 -3.25
C SER A 24 1.84 9.13 -2.18
N GLN A 25 1.13 9.74 -1.22
CA GLN A 25 1.72 10.38 -0.03
C GLN A 25 1.36 9.56 1.21
N PRO A 26 2.20 8.58 1.59
CA PRO A 26 1.81 7.55 2.54
C PRO A 26 1.86 7.99 4.00
N LYS A 27 2.39 9.17 4.35
CA LYS A 27 2.47 9.62 5.74
C LYS A 27 2.41 11.15 5.82
N PHE A 28 1.60 11.66 6.75
CA PHE A 28 1.56 13.07 7.10
C PHE A 28 1.87 13.24 8.58
N ALA A 29 2.76 14.17 8.91
CA ALA A 29 3.08 14.53 10.29
C ALA A 29 2.45 15.88 10.63
N ILE A 30 1.66 15.93 11.69
CA ILE A 30 1.04 17.17 12.18
C ILE A 30 1.84 17.65 13.39
N LYS A 31 2.38 18.88 13.29
CA LYS A 31 3.12 19.54 14.37
C LYS A 31 2.37 20.79 14.81
N LEU A 32 2.12 20.89 16.11
CA LEU A 32 1.62 22.11 16.74
C LEU A 32 2.82 22.97 17.13
N VAL A 33 2.85 24.20 16.63
CA VAL A 33 3.88 25.18 16.98
C VAL A 33 3.24 26.25 17.85
N GLY A 34 3.72 26.35 19.09
CA GLY A 34 3.25 27.32 20.07
C GLY A 34 4.41 28.10 20.69
N LYS A 35 4.08 28.99 21.63
CA LYS A 35 5.08 29.74 22.40
C LYS A 35 5.99 28.83 23.22
N ASP A 36 5.47 27.66 23.62
CA ASP A 36 6.16 26.65 24.42
C ASP A 36 7.02 25.70 23.59
N GLY A 37 7.07 25.90 22.26
CA GLY A 37 7.86 25.09 21.34
C GLY A 37 7.01 24.28 20.35
N VAL A 38 7.56 23.15 19.91
CA VAL A 38 6.97 22.30 18.86
C VAL A 38 6.56 20.96 19.44
N THR A 39 5.27 20.64 19.34
CA THR A 39 4.70 19.36 19.76
C THR A 39 4.26 18.58 18.53
N VAL A 40 4.69 17.32 18.41
CA VAL A 40 4.21 16.41 17.36
C VAL A 40 2.90 15.79 17.84
N LEU A 41 1.80 16.01 17.12
CA LEU A 41 0.47 15.57 17.52
C LEU A 41 0.11 14.20 16.95
N GLU A 42 0.38 13.97 15.66
CA GLU A 42 -0.05 12.73 15.00
C GLU A 42 0.80 12.45 13.75
N SER A 43 1.09 11.17 13.50
CA SER A 43 1.58 10.67 12.22
C SER A 43 0.43 9.92 11.56
N ALA A 44 -0.32 10.59 10.69
CA ALA A 44 -1.45 9.99 10.00
C ALA A 44 -0.95 8.88 9.08
N VAL A 45 -1.21 7.62 9.47
CA VAL A 45 -1.12 6.45 8.60
C VAL A 45 -2.38 6.44 7.74
N PRO A 46 -2.27 6.38 6.40
CA PRO A 46 -3.42 6.35 5.51
C PRO A 46 -4.28 5.13 5.80
N PRO A 47 -5.62 5.22 5.67
CA PRO A 47 -6.55 4.12 5.88
C PRO A 47 -6.49 3.01 4.81
N GLY A 48 -5.32 2.74 4.22
CA GLY A 48 -5.14 1.75 3.14
C GLY A 48 -3.83 0.95 3.21
N GLY A 49 -3.21 0.85 4.38
CA GLY A 49 -1.87 0.28 4.57
C GLY A 49 -1.77 -1.10 5.20
N GLU A 50 -2.88 -1.78 5.51
CA GLU A 50 -2.84 -3.16 6.01
C GLU A 50 -3.05 -4.16 4.87
N LYS A 51 -2.11 -4.23 3.93
CA LYS A 51 -1.87 -5.53 3.30
C LYS A 51 -1.08 -6.34 4.31
N LYS A 52 -1.79 -7.14 5.11
CA LYS A 52 -1.22 -8.28 5.83
C LYS A 52 -0.49 -9.13 4.79
N VAL A 53 0.81 -8.92 4.61
CA VAL A 53 1.70 -9.89 3.96
C VAL A 53 1.79 -11.07 4.91
N THR A 54 0.78 -11.94 4.89
CA THR A 54 1.02 -13.35 5.18
C THR A 54 1.82 -13.84 3.98
N SER A 55 3.13 -13.80 4.11
CA SER A 55 4.02 -14.61 3.28
C SER A 55 3.93 -16.04 3.82
N PRO A 56 3.31 -17.01 3.11
CA PRO A 56 3.78 -18.38 3.23
C PRO A 56 5.20 -18.44 2.63
N PRO A 57 6.08 -19.32 3.13
CA PRO A 57 7.43 -19.47 2.58
C PRO A 57 7.37 -19.84 1.10
N PRO A 58 8.35 -19.44 0.27
CA PRO A 58 8.40 -19.87 -1.11
C PRO A 58 8.73 -21.37 -1.15
N THR A 59 7.73 -22.21 -1.37
CA THR A 59 7.96 -23.55 -1.89
C THR A 59 8.44 -23.37 -3.33
N MET A 60 9.73 -23.61 -3.57
CA MET A 60 10.26 -23.76 -4.92
C MET A 60 9.68 -25.05 -5.52
N GLU A 61 8.50 -24.97 -6.13
CA GLU A 61 8.04 -26.01 -7.03
C GLU A 61 8.70 -25.77 -8.38
N VAL A 62 9.79 -26.49 -8.61
CA VAL A 62 10.47 -26.54 -9.90
C VAL A 62 9.48 -27.07 -10.93
N GLU A 63 9.15 -26.21 -11.89
CA GLU A 63 8.39 -26.55 -13.09
C GLU A 63 9.14 -27.63 -13.89
N ALA A 64 8.71 -28.88 -13.75
CA ALA A 64 9.00 -29.92 -14.73
C ALA A 64 7.82 -29.98 -15.70
N THR A 65 7.81 -29.06 -16.67
CA THR A 65 6.96 -29.17 -17.87
C THR A 65 7.46 -30.37 -18.67
N ALA A 66 6.87 -31.56 -18.43
CA ALA A 66 6.93 -32.67 -19.35
C ALA A 66 5.80 -32.51 -20.37
N THR A 67 6.14 -32.00 -21.56
CA THR A 67 5.25 -31.92 -22.72
C THR A 67 4.81 -33.33 -23.16
N PRO A 68 3.49 -33.63 -23.28
CA PRO A 68 3.02 -34.79 -24.01
C PRO A 68 2.76 -34.41 -25.48
N ALA A 69 3.39 -35.11 -26.42
CA ALA A 69 2.97 -35.08 -27.83
C ALA A 69 2.61 -36.51 -28.26
N SER A 70 1.31 -36.72 -28.46
CA SER A 70 0.71 -37.95 -28.93
C SER A 70 0.56 -37.89 -30.45
N THR A 71 0.99 -38.98 -31.12
CA THR A 71 0.47 -39.54 -32.39
C THR A 71 0.65 -38.73 -33.69
N ASP A 72 1.37 -39.29 -34.68
CA ASP A 72 0.81 -39.63 -36.02
C ASP A 72 1.78 -40.46 -36.90
N ALA A 73 1.20 -41.14 -37.89
CA ALA A 73 1.75 -41.66 -39.15
C ALA A 73 2.30 -43.11 -39.20
N MET A 74 1.34 -44.00 -39.47
CA MET A 74 1.46 -45.17 -40.35
C MET A 74 1.92 -44.75 -41.76
N GLU A 75 2.61 -45.69 -42.44
CA GLU A 75 2.94 -45.75 -43.88
C GLU A 75 4.43 -45.54 -44.25
N SER A 76 5.10 -46.65 -44.57
CA SER A 76 6.10 -46.70 -45.64
C SER A 76 6.12 -48.11 -46.24
N ALA A 77 6.17 -48.08 -47.57
CA ALA A 77 6.10 -49.16 -48.55
C ALA A 77 7.12 -50.29 -48.37
#